data_AF-Q6MEE5-F1
#
_entry.id   AF-Q6MEE5-F1
#
_cell.length_a   1.000
_cell.length_b   1.000
_cell.length_c   1.000
_cell.angle_alpha   90.00
_cell.angle_beta   90.00
_cell.angle_gamma   90.00
#
_symmetry.space_group_name_H-M   'P 1'
#
loop_
_entity.id
_entity.type
_entity.pdbx_description
1 polymer ?
#
loop_
_entity_poly.entity_id
_entity_poly.type
_entity_poly.pdbx_seq_one_letter_code
_entity_poly.pdbx_strand_id
1 'polypeptide(L)'
;MRSVYFKNDIITNSKNKWANCHMFQVIIANKLNLLPLKFLVIFFIFLTSCSSSSKSTATPSSLTGEYIYRHHEDSQIQVEPMIFVKRKTYPWEENQSGAYPKITKDFFRCKGTSLNPVRLVQKEKELVRYYDCGGPQKHSLPLKNQKEFIYPILIDLLNYIQVKTNKRVVITCGHCCPDHNVYVDSSPSYQFNKHLIGAEVDFYVQGLEYQPEKIIELILNYYQEMPKYKGLKDFQEFKRYEKGDSKVSTKPWYNQEIFLKLIKKSEGRDFDNRHSYPYLCVQVRYDWETKQKVHYSWSQAFGNFHRW
;
A
#
# COMPACT_ATOMS: atom_id res chain seq x y z
N MET A 1 3.86 40.80 -58.80
CA MET A 1 3.39 42.11 -58.31
C MET A 1 3.19 42.01 -56.80
N ARG A 2 3.99 42.80 -56.03
CA ARG A 2 3.93 43.17 -54.58
C ARG A 2 3.54 42.06 -53.59
N SER A 3 4.37 41.47 -52.71
CA SER A 3 5.54 41.90 -51.91
C SER A 3 5.41 43.25 -51.21
N VAL A 4 5.29 43.21 -49.88
CA VAL A 4 5.77 44.27 -48.98
C VAL A 4 6.46 43.60 -47.80
N TYR A 5 7.77 43.86 -47.72
CA TYR A 5 8.66 43.68 -46.60
C TYR A 5 8.42 44.77 -45.54
N PHE A 6 8.79 44.50 -44.28
CA PHE A 6 9.61 45.46 -43.55
C PHE A 6 10.71 44.73 -42.78
N LYS A 7 11.92 45.24 -43.00
CA LYS A 7 13.18 44.96 -42.34
C LYS A 7 13.63 46.27 -41.70
N ASN A 8 14.58 46.15 -40.78
CA ASN A 8 15.52 47.16 -40.27
C ASN A 8 15.31 47.49 -38.78
N ASP A 9 16.32 47.62 -37.93
CA ASP A 9 17.75 47.27 -37.98
C ASP A 9 18.33 47.60 -36.58
N ILE A 10 19.27 46.76 -36.10
CA ILE A 10 20.61 47.06 -35.51
C ILE A 10 20.67 48.11 -34.35
N ILE A 11 21.29 47.89 -33.17
CA ILE A 11 22.72 48.15 -32.86
C ILE A 11 23.02 48.01 -31.34
N THR A 12 24.11 47.28 -31.04
CA THR A 12 25.05 47.30 -29.87
C THR A 12 24.55 47.03 -28.44
N ASN A 13 25.11 46.11 -27.65
CA ASN A 13 26.50 45.91 -27.18
C ASN A 13 26.93 46.90 -26.09
N SER A 14 26.94 46.48 -24.82
CA SER A 14 28.08 46.76 -23.91
C SER A 14 28.07 45.86 -22.68
N LYS A 15 29.15 45.07 -22.57
CA LYS A 15 29.72 44.55 -21.33
C LYS A 15 30.07 45.67 -20.35
N ASN A 16 30.40 45.25 -19.12
CA ASN A 16 31.11 45.96 -18.03
C ASN A 16 30.18 46.53 -16.95
N LYS A 17 30.46 46.49 -15.64
CA LYS A 17 31.53 45.93 -14.79
C LYS A 17 31.22 46.48 -13.36
N TRP A 18 31.59 45.73 -12.32
CA TRP A 18 31.98 46.17 -10.96
C TRP A 18 30.81 46.42 -9.99
N ALA A 19 30.69 45.69 -8.87
CA ALA A 19 31.58 45.57 -7.70
C ALA A 19 31.53 46.81 -6.77
N ASN A 20 31.07 46.53 -5.54
CA ASN A 20 31.31 47.22 -4.27
C ASN A 20 30.88 48.70 -4.14
N CYS A 21 29.96 48.97 -3.20
CA CYS A 21 30.33 49.72 -1.99
C CYS A 21 29.24 49.74 -0.91
N HIS A 22 29.74 49.78 0.31
CA HIS A 22 29.09 49.87 1.60
C HIS A 22 28.23 51.11 1.83
N MET A 23 27.43 51.01 2.91
CA MET A 23 26.94 52.08 3.78
C MET A 23 25.76 52.92 3.28
N PHE A 24 24.57 52.60 3.81
CA PHE A 24 23.71 53.59 4.43
C PHE A 24 23.05 52.99 5.68
N GLN A 25 23.53 53.39 6.86
CA GLN A 25 22.80 53.31 8.11
C GLN A 25 21.76 54.43 8.12
N VAL A 26 20.47 54.11 8.31
CA VAL A 26 19.50 54.97 9.02
C VAL A 26 18.46 54.08 9.70
N ILE A 27 18.63 53.91 11.01
CA ILE A 27 17.63 53.99 12.08
C ILE A 27 16.17 53.78 11.63
N ILE A 28 15.61 52.61 11.95
CA ILE A 28 14.18 52.51 12.31
C ILE A 28 14.10 51.86 13.69
N ALA A 29 13.82 52.73 14.65
CA ALA A 29 13.57 52.40 16.04
C ALA A 29 12.20 51.72 16.21
N ASN A 30 12.15 50.82 17.19
CA ASN A 30 11.02 50.56 18.10
C ASN A 30 9.62 50.38 17.50
N LYS A 31 9.24 49.11 17.29
CA LYS A 31 7.87 48.62 17.57
C LYS A 31 7.92 47.24 18.22
N LEU A 32 8.47 47.20 19.43
CA LEU A 32 8.19 46.16 20.42
C LEU A 32 7.01 46.65 21.27
N ASN A 33 6.16 45.70 21.65
CA ASN A 33 5.04 45.79 22.61
C ASN A 33 3.76 46.46 22.10
N LEU A 34 2.75 45.63 21.84
CA LEU A 34 1.36 45.82 22.32
C LEU A 34 0.42 44.64 21.95
N LEU A 35 0.94 43.41 21.85
CA LEU A 35 0.13 42.23 21.47
C LEU A 35 0.10 41.02 22.44
N PRO A 36 0.70 41.00 23.67
CA PRO A 36 0.50 39.87 24.57
C PRO A 36 -0.66 40.05 25.56
N LEU A 37 -1.19 41.27 25.78
CA LEU A 37 -2.16 41.50 26.86
C LEU A 37 -3.59 41.07 26.50
N LYS A 38 -4.01 41.20 25.23
CA LYS A 38 -5.37 40.80 24.79
C LYS A 38 -5.54 39.28 24.71
N PHE A 39 -4.49 38.54 24.37
CA PHE A 39 -4.52 37.07 24.35
C PHE A 39 -4.52 36.46 25.75
N LEU A 40 -3.86 37.11 26.72
CA LEU A 40 -3.81 36.63 28.11
C LEU A 40 -5.15 36.80 28.83
N VAL A 41 -5.92 37.85 28.52
CA VAL A 41 -7.28 38.06 29.06
C VAL A 41 -8.26 37.02 28.50
N ILE A 42 -8.16 36.66 27.22
CA ILE A 42 -9.01 35.61 26.62
C ILE A 42 -8.72 34.24 27.26
N PHE A 43 -7.46 33.94 27.57
CA PHE A 43 -7.08 32.68 28.24
C PHE A 43 -7.66 32.58 29.67
N PHE A 44 -7.73 33.68 30.42
CA PHE A 44 -8.37 33.68 31.75
C PHE A 44 -9.90 33.54 31.71
N ILE A 45 -10.57 34.05 30.66
CA ILE A 45 -12.04 33.89 30.50
C ILE A 45 -12.41 32.42 30.25
N PHE A 46 -11.55 31.63 29.60
CA PHE A 46 -11.78 30.20 29.41
C PHE A 46 -11.53 29.35 30.67
N LEU A 47 -10.82 29.86 31.67
CA LEU A 47 -10.57 29.14 32.93
C LEU A 47 -11.69 29.31 33.97
N THR A 48 -12.62 30.25 33.78
CA THR A 48 -13.72 30.49 34.74
C THR A 48 -15.03 29.79 34.38
N SER A 49 -15.10 29.03 33.28
CA SER A 49 -16.33 28.39 32.80
C SER A 49 -16.42 26.91 33.19
N CYS A 50 -16.28 26.63 34.49
CA CYS A 50 -16.75 25.38 35.12
C CYS A 50 -16.99 25.64 36.62
N SER A 51 -17.94 26.51 36.92
CA SER A 51 -18.57 26.61 38.24
C SER A 51 -20.06 26.30 38.05
N SER A 52 -20.40 25.01 37.99
CA SER A 52 -21.79 24.57 38.13
C SER A 52 -22.22 24.75 39.59
N SER A 53 -22.58 25.98 39.94
CA SER A 53 -23.38 26.26 41.13
C SER A 53 -24.85 25.88 40.83
N SER A 54 -25.12 24.59 40.63
CA SER A 54 -26.45 24.07 40.83
C SER A 54 -26.61 23.78 42.32
N LYS A 55 -26.94 24.81 43.10
CA LYS A 55 -27.65 24.58 44.36
C LYS A 55 -29.00 24.00 43.97
N SER A 56 -29.10 22.68 43.96
CA SER A 56 -30.38 22.00 44.03
C SER A 56 -31.02 22.42 45.35
N THR A 57 -31.93 23.38 45.32
CA THR A 57 -32.89 23.68 46.40
C THR A 57 -33.97 22.59 46.49
N ALA A 58 -33.54 21.34 46.39
CA ALA A 58 -34.25 20.20 46.93
C ALA A 58 -33.44 19.80 48.15
N THR A 59 -33.91 20.16 49.35
CA THR A 59 -33.65 19.35 50.54
C THR A 59 -33.83 17.90 50.10
N PRO A 60 -32.81 17.03 50.19
CA PRO A 60 -33.11 15.61 50.16
C PRO A 60 -34.04 15.41 51.34
N SER A 61 -35.32 15.17 51.06
CA SER A 61 -36.20 14.50 52.01
C SER A 61 -35.33 13.44 52.65
N SER A 62 -35.11 13.56 53.96
CA SER A 62 -34.15 12.77 54.71
C SER A 62 -34.13 11.36 54.12
N LEU A 63 -33.10 11.03 53.36
CA LEU A 63 -32.83 9.64 53.04
C LEU A 63 -32.44 9.08 54.40
N THR A 64 -33.45 8.65 55.15
CA THR A 64 -33.29 7.82 56.33
C THR A 64 -32.76 6.51 55.78
N GLY A 65 -31.45 6.49 55.57
CA GLY A 65 -30.73 5.26 55.36
C GLY A 65 -30.94 4.45 56.62
N GLU A 66 -31.71 3.38 56.51
CA GLU A 66 -31.84 2.43 57.60
C GLU A 66 -30.46 1.77 57.77
N TYR A 67 -29.93 1.81 58.99
CA TYR A 67 -28.65 1.18 59.28
C TYR A 67 -28.85 -0.32 59.15
N ILE A 68 -28.23 -0.92 58.13
CA ILE A 68 -28.26 -2.37 57.95
C ILE A 68 -27.28 -2.97 58.97
N TYR A 69 -27.81 -3.49 60.06
CA TYR A 69 -27.06 -4.30 61.02
C TYR A 69 -26.99 -5.72 60.50
N ARG A 70 -25.77 -6.26 60.35
CA ARG A 70 -25.61 -7.68 60.05
C ARG A 70 -25.86 -8.48 61.31
N HIS A 71 -26.78 -9.43 61.26
CA HIS A 71 -27.01 -10.36 62.36
C HIS A 71 -25.90 -11.41 62.39
N HIS A 72 -25.58 -11.95 63.57
CA HIS A 72 -24.54 -12.97 63.72
C HIS A 72 -24.84 -14.27 62.94
N GLU A 73 -26.08 -14.44 62.52
CA GLU A 73 -26.62 -15.56 61.75
C GLU A 73 -26.56 -15.30 60.23
N ASP A 74 -26.22 -14.08 59.80
CA ASP A 74 -26.14 -13.73 58.38
C ASP A 74 -25.00 -14.52 57.72
N SER A 75 -25.37 -15.38 56.77
CA SER A 75 -24.37 -16.15 56.03
C SER A 75 -23.57 -15.23 55.11
N GLN A 76 -22.26 -15.18 55.34
CA GLN A 76 -21.35 -14.51 54.42
C GLN A 76 -21.17 -15.43 53.21
N ILE A 77 -21.87 -15.11 52.12
CA ILE A 77 -21.56 -15.70 50.82
C ILE A 77 -20.14 -15.23 50.48
N GLN A 78 -19.16 -16.13 50.61
CA GLN A 78 -17.83 -15.89 50.08
C GLN A 78 -17.95 -15.84 48.57
N VAL A 79 -17.97 -14.63 48.02
CA VAL A 79 -17.86 -14.43 46.59
C VAL A 79 -16.41 -14.74 46.23
N GLU A 80 -16.21 -15.84 45.50
CA GLU A 80 -14.88 -16.17 44.98
C GLU A 80 -14.33 -14.97 44.21
N PRO A 81 -13.02 -14.66 44.36
CA PRO A 81 -12.41 -13.56 43.63
C PRO A 81 -12.58 -13.78 42.13
N MET A 82 -13.02 -12.74 41.43
CA MET A 82 -13.19 -12.79 39.98
C MET A 82 -11.88 -13.24 39.32
N ILE A 83 -11.91 -14.40 38.68
CA ILE A 83 -10.80 -14.89 37.88
C ILE A 83 -10.85 -14.18 36.53
N PHE A 84 -9.73 -13.57 36.13
CA PHE A 84 -9.61 -13.01 34.79
C PHE A 84 -9.70 -14.13 33.75
N VAL A 85 -10.85 -14.27 33.10
CA VAL A 85 -11.01 -15.20 31.98
C VAL A 85 -10.50 -14.51 30.73
N LYS A 86 -9.40 -15.02 30.17
CA LYS A 86 -8.95 -14.58 28.84
C LYS A 86 -10.05 -14.90 27.84
N ARG A 87 -10.66 -13.85 27.27
CA ARG A 87 -11.71 -13.99 26.25
C ARG A 87 -11.20 -14.84 25.09
N LYS A 88 -12.03 -15.78 24.64
CA LYS A 88 -11.81 -16.51 23.39
C LYS A 88 -11.91 -15.53 22.22
N THR A 89 -10.91 -15.54 21.36
CA THR A 89 -10.89 -14.76 20.11
C THR A 89 -12.09 -15.17 19.24
N TYR A 90 -12.78 -14.20 18.65
CA TYR A 90 -13.84 -14.53 17.69
C TYR A 90 -13.24 -15.00 16.36
N PRO A 91 -13.94 -15.87 15.59
CA PRO A 91 -13.42 -16.37 14.31
C PRO A 91 -13.03 -15.28 13.29
N TRP A 92 -13.68 -14.11 13.33
CA TRP A 92 -13.31 -12.98 12.44
C TRP A 92 -12.11 -12.18 12.93
N GLU A 93 -11.75 -12.26 14.21
CA GLU A 93 -10.54 -11.65 14.76
C GLU A 93 -9.29 -12.47 14.38
N GLU A 94 -9.44 -13.78 14.16
CA GLU A 94 -8.37 -14.64 13.60
C GLU A 94 -8.04 -14.30 12.14
N ASN A 95 -8.99 -13.69 11.43
CA ASN A 95 -8.85 -13.27 10.04
C ASN A 95 -8.24 -11.85 9.90
N GLN A 96 -7.66 -11.31 10.97
CA GLN A 96 -6.98 -10.01 10.94
C GLN A 96 -5.47 -10.17 11.01
N SER A 97 -4.75 -9.25 10.36
CA SER A 97 -3.31 -9.08 10.46
C SER A 97 -3.05 -7.67 10.97
N GLY A 98 -2.96 -7.55 12.30
CA GLY A 98 -3.02 -6.25 12.97
C GLY A 98 -4.41 -5.64 12.86
N ALA A 99 -4.51 -4.39 12.41
CA ALA A 99 -5.79 -3.69 12.25
C ALA A 99 -6.53 -3.97 10.93
N TYR A 100 -5.95 -4.77 10.02
CA TYR A 100 -6.47 -4.97 8.66
C TYR A 100 -6.85 -6.42 8.38
N PRO A 101 -7.77 -6.69 7.43
CA PRO A 101 -8.06 -8.05 7.01
C PRO A 101 -6.80 -8.77 6.52
N LYS A 102 -6.63 -10.02 6.95
CA LYS A 102 -5.57 -10.91 6.49
C LYS A 102 -5.70 -11.09 4.98
N ILE A 103 -4.59 -10.91 4.27
CA ILE A 103 -4.53 -11.12 2.84
C ILE A 103 -4.65 -12.62 2.58
N THR A 104 -5.65 -13.01 1.81
CA THR A 104 -5.87 -14.37 1.32
C THR A 104 -5.63 -14.42 -0.18
N LYS A 105 -5.71 -15.62 -0.78
CA LYS A 105 -5.62 -15.80 -2.24
C LYS A 105 -6.66 -14.98 -3.01
N ASP A 106 -7.82 -14.67 -2.42
CA ASP A 106 -8.88 -13.93 -3.10
C ASP A 106 -8.49 -12.49 -3.43
N PHE A 107 -7.56 -11.90 -2.69
CA PHE A 107 -7.02 -10.57 -2.99
C PHE A 107 -6.19 -10.54 -4.28
N PHE A 108 -5.80 -11.71 -4.80
CA PHE A 108 -5.07 -11.85 -6.05
C PHE A 108 -5.99 -12.11 -7.23
N ARG A 109 -7.32 -12.11 -7.07
CA ARG A 109 -8.21 -12.29 -8.23
C ARG A 109 -8.00 -11.18 -9.25
N CYS A 110 -8.21 -11.54 -10.51
CA CYS A 110 -8.15 -10.61 -11.62
C CYS A 110 -9.11 -9.45 -11.43
N LYS A 111 -8.67 -8.26 -11.81
CA LYS A 111 -9.41 -7.02 -11.61
C LYS A 111 -10.13 -6.50 -12.84
N GLY A 112 -10.06 -7.26 -13.94
CA GLY A 112 -10.78 -6.92 -15.15
C GLY A 112 -12.27 -6.77 -14.91
N THR A 113 -12.89 -5.90 -15.69
CA THR A 113 -14.31 -5.61 -15.59
C THR A 113 -14.90 -5.38 -16.97
N SER A 114 -16.06 -5.97 -17.23
CA SER A 114 -16.79 -5.74 -18.49
C SER A 114 -17.33 -4.30 -18.62
N LEU A 115 -17.21 -3.49 -17.56
CA LEU A 115 -17.51 -2.06 -17.57
C LEU A 115 -16.37 -1.22 -18.14
N ASN A 116 -15.18 -1.79 -18.32
CA ASN A 116 -14.07 -1.08 -18.92
C ASN A 116 -14.37 -0.79 -20.41
N PRO A 117 -14.01 0.41 -20.90
CA PRO A 117 -14.29 0.80 -22.27
C PRO A 117 -13.52 -0.07 -23.27
N VAL A 118 -14.14 -0.36 -24.42
CA VAL A 118 -13.49 -1.12 -25.49
C VAL A 118 -12.22 -0.39 -25.95
N ARG A 119 -11.09 -1.11 -25.98
CA ARG A 119 -9.84 -0.57 -26.48
C ARG A 119 -9.72 -0.83 -27.97
N LEU A 120 -9.45 0.23 -28.72
CA LEU A 120 -9.22 0.17 -30.16
C LEU A 120 -7.73 0.36 -30.42
N VAL A 121 -7.10 -0.61 -31.06
CA VAL A 121 -5.68 -0.56 -31.42
C VAL A 121 -5.58 -0.76 -32.92
N GLN A 122 -5.01 0.22 -33.62
CA GLN A 122 -4.69 0.09 -35.03
C GLN A 122 -3.48 -0.85 -35.16
N LYS A 123 -3.68 -2.02 -35.74
CA LYS A 123 -2.60 -2.94 -36.10
C LYS A 123 -2.55 -3.03 -37.61
N GLU A 124 -1.45 -2.56 -38.18
CA GLU A 124 -1.26 -2.49 -39.63
C GLU A 124 -2.43 -1.76 -40.32
N LYS A 125 -3.29 -2.50 -41.02
CA LYS A 125 -4.46 -1.98 -41.76
C LYS A 125 -5.80 -2.23 -41.07
N GLU A 126 -5.81 -2.91 -39.92
CA GLU A 126 -7.04 -3.29 -39.24
C GLU A 126 -7.17 -2.64 -37.87
N LEU A 127 -8.40 -2.23 -37.54
CA LEU A 127 -8.75 -1.72 -36.23
C LEU A 127 -9.17 -2.90 -35.35
N VAL A 128 -8.25 -3.36 -34.48
CA VAL A 128 -8.52 -4.47 -33.57
C VAL A 128 -9.18 -3.94 -32.31
N ARG A 129 -10.27 -4.62 -31.89
CA ARG A 129 -11.01 -4.31 -30.67
C ARG A 129 -10.61 -5.28 -29.57
N TYR A 130 -10.22 -4.74 -28.42
CA TYR A 130 -9.94 -5.49 -27.20
C TYR A 130 -11.01 -5.19 -26.16
N TYR A 131 -11.65 -6.24 -25.68
CA TYR A 131 -12.60 -6.19 -24.58
C TYR A 131 -11.93 -6.71 -23.32
N ASP A 132 -12.25 -6.09 -22.20
CA ASP A 132 -11.78 -6.59 -20.92
C ASP A 132 -12.59 -7.82 -20.47
N CYS A 133 -12.03 -8.60 -19.54
CA CYS A 133 -12.73 -9.73 -18.94
C CYS A 133 -13.76 -9.26 -17.89
N GLY A 134 -14.60 -10.17 -17.39
CA GLY A 134 -15.51 -9.88 -16.26
C GLY A 134 -14.90 -10.11 -14.87
N GLY A 135 -13.58 -10.28 -14.81
CA GLY A 135 -12.80 -10.45 -13.58
C GLY A 135 -13.27 -11.62 -12.70
N PRO A 136 -13.38 -11.42 -11.38
CA PRO A 136 -13.63 -12.48 -10.42
C PRO A 136 -15.05 -13.06 -10.52
N GLN A 137 -15.92 -12.45 -11.33
CA GLN A 137 -17.29 -12.90 -11.60
C GLN A 137 -17.41 -13.77 -12.84
N LYS A 138 -16.36 -13.86 -13.68
CA LYS A 138 -16.35 -14.65 -14.92
C LYS A 138 -15.31 -15.75 -14.97
N HIS A 139 -14.32 -15.71 -14.09
CA HIS A 139 -13.33 -16.77 -14.01
C HIS A 139 -12.68 -16.90 -12.63
N SER A 140 -12.09 -18.07 -12.39
CA SER A 140 -11.39 -18.41 -11.15
C SER A 140 -9.95 -17.85 -11.11
N LEU A 141 -9.28 -18.07 -9.98
CA LEU A 141 -7.81 -18.05 -9.91
C LEU A 141 -7.21 -19.23 -10.71
N PRO A 142 -5.89 -19.23 -10.97
CA PRO A 142 -5.22 -20.38 -11.56
C PRO A 142 -5.44 -21.63 -10.70
N LEU A 143 -5.53 -22.80 -11.33
CA LEU A 143 -5.75 -24.06 -10.65
C LEU A 143 -4.42 -24.76 -10.41
N LYS A 144 -4.29 -25.46 -9.29
CA LYS A 144 -3.24 -26.45 -9.06
C LYS A 144 -3.91 -27.63 -8.41
N ASN A 145 -3.78 -28.82 -9.00
CA ASN A 145 -4.48 -30.02 -8.55
C ASN A 145 -6.01 -29.78 -8.42
N GLN A 146 -6.62 -29.16 -9.43
CA GLN A 146 -8.05 -28.82 -9.51
C GLN A 146 -8.57 -27.85 -8.43
N LYS A 147 -7.68 -27.15 -7.71
CA LYS A 147 -8.05 -26.15 -6.70
C LYS A 147 -7.45 -24.80 -7.06
N GLU A 148 -8.20 -23.73 -6.82
CA GLU A 148 -7.69 -22.37 -6.95
C GLU A 148 -6.44 -22.15 -6.10
N PHE A 149 -5.40 -21.64 -6.74
CA PHE A 149 -4.04 -21.60 -6.25
C PHE A 149 -3.40 -20.23 -6.51
N ILE A 150 -2.65 -19.78 -5.51
CA ILE A 150 -1.68 -18.68 -5.58
C ILE A 150 -0.46 -19.15 -4.78
N TYR A 151 0.73 -18.74 -5.21
CA TYR A 151 1.96 -19.12 -4.53
C TYR A 151 1.98 -18.59 -3.08
N PRO A 152 2.09 -19.46 -2.06
CA PRO A 152 1.97 -19.07 -0.65
C PRO A 152 2.95 -17.97 -0.23
N ILE A 153 4.17 -17.96 -0.77
CA ILE A 153 5.17 -16.93 -0.46
C ILE A 153 4.67 -15.50 -0.72
N LEU A 154 3.85 -15.30 -1.76
CA LEU A 154 3.27 -13.97 -2.03
C LEU A 154 2.32 -13.56 -0.91
N ILE A 155 1.47 -14.47 -0.46
CA ILE A 155 0.52 -14.24 0.65
C ILE A 155 1.29 -13.99 1.95
N ASP A 156 2.30 -14.80 2.23
CA ASP A 156 3.09 -14.72 3.47
C ASP A 156 3.87 -13.40 3.56
N LEU A 157 4.52 -12.98 2.47
CA LEU A 157 5.25 -11.71 2.41
C LEU A 157 4.33 -10.51 2.62
N LEU A 158 3.19 -10.45 1.93
CA LEU A 158 2.27 -9.32 2.05
C LEU A 158 1.63 -9.24 3.44
N ASN A 159 1.28 -10.38 4.04
CA ASN A 159 0.79 -10.40 5.42
C ASN A 159 1.89 -10.01 6.41
N TYR A 160 3.12 -10.48 6.23
CA TYR A 160 4.25 -10.08 7.08
C TYR A 160 4.47 -8.56 7.05
N ILE A 161 4.44 -7.95 5.85
CA ILE A 161 4.54 -6.51 5.68
C ILE A 161 3.38 -5.80 6.40
N GLN A 162 2.15 -6.28 6.22
CA GLN A 162 0.96 -5.70 6.86
C GLN A 162 1.06 -5.75 8.39
N VAL A 163 1.54 -6.86 8.96
CA VAL A 163 1.75 -7.01 10.41
C VAL A 163 2.87 -6.09 10.91
N LYS A 164 4.03 -6.05 10.25
CA LYS A 164 5.18 -5.25 10.69
C LYS A 164 4.95 -3.75 10.57
N THR A 165 4.20 -3.33 9.56
CA THR A 165 3.90 -1.91 9.35
C THR A 165 2.66 -1.45 10.09
N ASN A 166 1.75 -2.36 10.43
CA ASN A 166 0.38 -2.06 10.83
C ASN A 166 -0.28 -1.05 9.87
N LYS A 167 -0.08 -1.26 8.56
CA LYS A 167 -0.62 -0.48 7.45
C LYS A 167 -1.24 -1.39 6.42
N ARG A 168 -2.27 -0.90 5.73
CA ARG A 168 -2.92 -1.64 4.65
C ARG A 168 -1.96 -1.85 3.49
N VAL A 169 -1.81 -3.10 3.08
CA VAL A 169 -1.15 -3.44 1.82
C VAL A 169 -2.21 -3.42 0.71
N VAL A 170 -1.95 -2.65 -0.35
CA VAL A 170 -2.83 -2.51 -1.51
C VAL A 170 -2.22 -3.23 -2.69
N ILE A 171 -2.77 -4.41 -3.02
CA ILE A 171 -2.42 -5.13 -4.24
C ILE A 171 -3.04 -4.38 -5.41
N THR A 172 -2.23 -3.99 -6.41
CA THR A 172 -2.68 -3.35 -7.65
C THR A 172 -2.95 -4.37 -8.72
N CYS A 173 -2.07 -5.36 -8.90
CA CYS A 173 -2.29 -6.50 -9.80
C CYS A 173 -1.85 -7.81 -9.14
N GLY A 174 -2.68 -8.85 -9.21
CA GLY A 174 -2.41 -10.19 -8.70
C GLY A 174 -2.34 -11.20 -9.84
N HIS A 175 -3.25 -12.16 -9.88
CA HIS A 175 -3.50 -12.94 -11.09
C HIS A 175 -4.19 -12.07 -12.15
N CYS A 176 -3.66 -12.06 -13.36
CA CYS A 176 -4.28 -11.43 -14.53
C CYS A 176 -4.68 -12.55 -15.50
N CYS A 177 -5.93 -12.65 -15.93
CA CYS A 177 -6.29 -13.67 -16.91
C CYS A 177 -5.82 -13.26 -18.32
N PRO A 178 -5.68 -14.19 -19.27
CA PRO A 178 -5.21 -13.86 -20.61
C PRO A 178 -6.00 -12.74 -21.31
N ASP A 179 -7.33 -12.76 -21.19
CA ASP A 179 -8.20 -11.78 -21.85
C ASP A 179 -7.95 -10.37 -21.25
N HIS A 180 -7.86 -10.27 -19.93
CA HIS A 180 -7.52 -9.02 -19.24
C HIS A 180 -6.10 -8.57 -19.57
N ASN A 181 -5.13 -9.48 -19.61
CA ASN A 181 -3.73 -9.16 -19.88
C ASN A 181 -3.55 -8.53 -21.26
N VAL A 182 -4.17 -9.13 -22.28
CA VAL A 182 -4.19 -8.62 -23.65
C VAL A 182 -4.91 -7.27 -23.71
N TYR A 183 -6.00 -7.10 -22.94
CA TYR A 183 -6.70 -5.84 -22.82
C TYR A 183 -5.84 -4.75 -22.16
N VAL A 184 -5.04 -5.06 -21.13
CA VAL A 184 -4.17 -4.12 -20.40
C VAL A 184 -2.96 -3.69 -21.24
N ASP A 185 -2.28 -4.63 -21.88
CA ASP A 185 -1.27 -4.34 -22.90
C ASP A 185 -1.19 -5.50 -23.89
N SER A 186 -1.47 -5.21 -25.17
CA SER A 186 -1.46 -6.18 -26.27
C SER A 186 -0.08 -6.38 -26.91
N SER A 187 0.97 -5.74 -26.38
CA SER A 187 2.33 -5.89 -26.88
C SER A 187 2.84 -7.32 -26.68
N PRO A 188 3.58 -7.90 -27.64
CA PRO A 188 4.13 -9.25 -27.50
C PRO A 188 5.00 -9.40 -26.24
N SER A 189 5.72 -8.35 -25.86
CA SER A 189 6.61 -8.38 -24.70
C SER A 189 5.88 -8.47 -23.35
N TYR A 190 4.58 -8.17 -23.32
CA TYR A 190 3.73 -8.23 -22.13
C TYR A 190 2.91 -9.52 -22.04
N GLN A 191 2.88 -10.35 -23.10
CA GLN A 191 2.12 -11.60 -23.12
C GLN A 191 2.78 -12.76 -22.35
N PHE A 192 3.97 -12.55 -21.81
CA PHE A 192 4.78 -13.57 -21.15
C PHE A 192 5.15 -13.16 -19.71
N ASN A 193 4.17 -12.65 -18.94
CA ASN A 193 4.36 -12.28 -17.55
C ASN A 193 3.87 -13.37 -16.58
N LYS A 194 4.22 -13.24 -15.30
CA LYS A 194 3.91 -14.23 -14.27
C LYS A 194 2.59 -13.95 -13.54
N HIS A 195 1.96 -12.80 -13.76
CA HIS A 195 0.58 -12.54 -13.33
C HIS A 195 -0.39 -13.55 -13.96
N LEU A 196 -0.15 -13.93 -15.22
CA LEU A 196 -0.93 -14.95 -15.94
C LEU A 196 -1.01 -16.31 -15.22
N ILE A 197 0.01 -16.67 -14.44
CA ILE A 197 0.09 -17.93 -13.71
C ILE A 197 -0.04 -17.77 -12.19
N GLY A 198 -0.42 -16.57 -11.72
CA GLY A 198 -0.58 -16.27 -10.29
C GLY A 198 0.74 -16.26 -9.49
N ALA A 199 1.88 -16.11 -10.19
CA ALA A 199 3.24 -16.13 -9.64
C ALA A 199 3.87 -14.74 -9.55
N GLU A 200 3.07 -13.68 -9.63
CA GLU A 200 3.52 -12.29 -9.59
C GLU A 200 2.48 -11.43 -8.89
N VAL A 201 2.94 -10.40 -8.19
CA VAL A 201 2.08 -9.43 -7.53
C VAL A 201 2.70 -8.05 -7.56
N ASP A 202 1.87 -7.07 -7.90
CA ASP A 202 2.15 -5.66 -7.83
C ASP A 202 1.41 -5.06 -6.65
N PHE A 203 2.09 -4.28 -5.82
CA PHE A 203 1.49 -3.69 -4.64
C PHE A 203 2.23 -2.46 -4.12
N TYR A 204 1.54 -1.69 -3.28
CA TYR A 204 2.14 -0.65 -2.45
C TYR A 204 1.53 -0.69 -1.04
N VAL A 205 2.11 0.04 -0.09
CA VAL A 205 1.63 0.10 1.30
C VAL A 205 1.07 1.49 1.59
N GLN A 206 -0.18 1.53 2.04
CA GLN A 206 -0.88 2.78 2.28
C GLN A 206 -0.25 3.54 3.47
N GLY A 207 0.06 4.82 3.27
CA GLY A 207 0.82 5.65 4.21
C GLY A 207 2.34 5.48 4.14
N LEU A 208 2.85 4.61 3.24
CA LEU A 208 4.28 4.41 2.96
C LEU A 208 4.56 4.47 1.44
N GLU A 209 3.69 5.12 0.67
CA GLU A 209 3.72 5.19 -0.79
C GLU A 209 5.04 5.78 -1.32
N TYR A 210 5.62 6.72 -0.59
CA TYR A 210 6.88 7.39 -0.93
C TYR A 210 8.10 6.82 -0.19
N GLN A 211 7.95 5.69 0.50
CA GLN A 211 9.03 5.01 1.22
C GLN A 211 9.11 3.52 0.81
N PRO A 212 9.13 3.18 -0.49
CA PRO A 212 9.15 1.80 -0.94
C PRO A 212 10.40 1.04 -0.48
N GLU A 213 11.52 1.72 -0.24
CA GLU A 213 12.76 1.14 0.25
C GLU A 213 12.61 0.50 1.63
N LYS A 214 11.78 1.07 2.51
CA LYS A 214 11.46 0.46 3.81
C LYS A 214 10.74 -0.86 3.65
N ILE A 215 9.87 -0.96 2.64
CA ILE A 215 9.13 -2.19 2.35
C ILE A 215 10.07 -3.24 1.76
N ILE A 216 11.02 -2.83 0.90
CA ILE A 216 12.09 -3.71 0.40
C ILE A 216 12.89 -4.28 1.57
N GLU A 217 13.32 -3.43 2.51
CA GLU A 217 14.05 -3.88 3.69
C GLU A 217 13.26 -4.91 4.52
N LEU A 218 11.95 -4.70 4.71
CA LEU A 218 11.08 -5.68 5.37
C LEU A 218 11.02 -7.01 4.62
N ILE A 219 10.97 -7.00 3.29
CA ILE A 219 10.99 -8.23 2.47
C ILE A 219 12.33 -8.96 2.66
N LEU A 220 13.45 -8.25 2.66
CA LEU A 220 14.76 -8.84 2.88
C LEU A 220 14.86 -9.43 4.30
N ASN A 221 14.38 -8.71 5.31
CA ASN A 221 14.38 -9.14 6.71
C ASN A 221 13.47 -10.36 6.94
N TYR A 222 12.36 -10.49 6.22
CA TYR A 222 11.52 -11.69 6.28
C TYR A 222 12.32 -12.98 6.05
N TYR A 223 13.22 -12.99 5.06
CA TYR A 223 14.06 -14.16 4.78
C TYR A 223 15.12 -14.43 5.86
N GLN A 224 15.53 -13.40 6.61
CA GLN A 224 16.46 -13.54 7.72
C GLN A 224 15.77 -14.04 8.99
N GLU A 225 14.55 -13.57 9.25
CA GLU A 225 13.80 -13.84 10.49
C GLU A 225 13.05 -15.18 10.46
N MET A 226 12.56 -15.62 9.29
CA MET A 226 11.69 -16.78 9.22
C MET A 226 12.45 -18.10 9.44
N PRO A 227 12.04 -18.96 10.40
CA PRO A 227 12.73 -20.21 10.70
C PRO A 227 12.92 -21.14 9.51
N LYS A 228 11.97 -21.14 8.56
CA LYS A 228 12.01 -21.94 7.32
C LYS A 228 13.28 -21.69 6.48
N TYR A 229 13.86 -20.50 6.53
CA TYR A 229 15.03 -20.13 5.73
C TYR A 229 16.35 -20.18 6.50
N LYS A 230 16.33 -20.54 7.79
CA LYS A 230 17.53 -20.54 8.63
C LYS A 230 18.60 -21.48 8.08
N GLY A 231 19.78 -20.93 7.77
CA GLY A 231 20.91 -21.68 7.23
C GLY A 231 20.86 -21.90 5.71
N LEU A 232 19.79 -21.46 5.03
CA LEU A 232 19.65 -21.57 3.58
C LEU A 232 20.13 -20.30 2.89
N LYS A 233 21.45 -20.16 2.71
CA LYS A 233 22.08 -18.94 2.18
C LYS A 233 21.47 -18.44 0.87
N ASP A 234 21.17 -19.33 -0.07
CA ASP A 234 20.58 -18.95 -1.37
C ASP A 234 19.19 -18.31 -1.25
N PHE A 235 18.48 -18.55 -0.15
CA PHE A 235 17.20 -17.91 0.16
C PHE A 235 17.39 -16.64 0.99
N GLN A 236 18.39 -16.60 1.87
CA GLN A 236 18.62 -15.47 2.77
C GLN A 236 19.33 -14.30 2.06
N GLU A 237 20.28 -14.59 1.18
CA GLU A 237 21.11 -13.59 0.52
C GLU A 237 20.47 -13.09 -0.78
N PHE A 238 20.23 -11.78 -0.85
CA PHE A 238 19.74 -11.12 -2.06
C PHE A 238 20.89 -10.55 -2.89
N LYS A 239 20.88 -10.90 -4.18
CA LYS A 239 21.79 -10.37 -5.21
C LYS A 239 21.09 -9.27 -6.01
N ARG A 240 21.87 -8.37 -6.61
CA ARG A 240 21.34 -7.39 -7.57
C ARG A 240 21.35 -7.99 -8.97
N TYR A 241 20.26 -7.80 -9.69
CA TYR A 241 20.13 -8.23 -11.06
C TYR A 241 20.73 -7.17 -11.99
N GLU A 242 21.88 -7.50 -12.56
CA GLU A 242 22.72 -6.56 -13.32
C GLU A 242 22.39 -6.51 -14.82
N LYS A 243 21.54 -7.41 -15.31
CA LYS A 243 21.13 -7.40 -16.73
C LYS A 243 20.16 -6.25 -17.02
N GLY A 244 20.34 -5.59 -18.15
CA GLY A 244 19.55 -4.41 -18.59
C GLY A 244 18.15 -4.72 -19.13
N ASP A 245 17.69 -5.96 -19.06
CA ASP A 245 16.40 -6.43 -19.60
C ASP A 245 15.23 -6.30 -18.61
N SER A 246 15.46 -5.71 -17.44
CA SER A 246 14.44 -5.60 -16.37
C SER A 246 13.42 -4.47 -16.55
N LYS A 247 13.61 -3.58 -17.53
CA LYS A 247 12.74 -2.44 -17.86
C LYS A 247 12.46 -1.47 -16.69
N VAL A 248 13.33 -1.45 -15.68
CA VAL A 248 13.25 -0.55 -14.52
C VAL A 248 14.59 0.13 -14.29
N SER A 249 14.59 1.40 -13.83
CA SER A 249 15.85 2.11 -13.55
C SER A 249 16.56 1.62 -12.29
N THR A 250 15.80 1.12 -11.31
CA THR A 250 16.39 0.54 -10.09
C THR A 250 16.68 -0.94 -10.31
N LYS A 251 17.96 -1.34 -10.25
CA LYS A 251 18.37 -2.75 -10.43
C LYS A 251 17.57 -3.68 -9.50
N PRO A 252 16.86 -4.70 -10.00
CA PRO A 252 16.07 -5.57 -9.14
C PRO A 252 16.92 -6.34 -8.12
N TRP A 253 16.27 -6.83 -7.06
CA TRP A 253 16.85 -7.75 -6.09
C TRP A 253 16.32 -9.15 -6.36
N TYR A 254 17.13 -10.17 -6.08
CA TYR A 254 16.65 -11.53 -6.15
C TYR A 254 17.41 -12.47 -5.22
N ASN A 255 16.72 -13.50 -4.77
CA ASN A 255 17.30 -14.67 -4.12
C ASN A 255 16.85 -15.93 -4.91
N GLN A 256 16.93 -17.10 -4.28
CA GLN A 256 16.43 -18.35 -4.87
C GLN A 256 14.92 -18.33 -5.11
N GLU A 257 14.12 -17.74 -4.21
CA GLU A 257 12.66 -17.87 -4.21
C GLU A 257 11.92 -16.77 -4.93
N ILE A 258 12.41 -15.52 -4.90
CA ILE A 258 11.71 -14.36 -5.47
C ILE A 258 12.64 -13.43 -6.26
N PHE A 259 12.01 -12.65 -7.14
CA PHE A 259 12.59 -11.53 -7.85
C PHE A 259 11.77 -10.28 -7.52
N LEU A 260 12.42 -9.26 -6.97
CA LEU A 260 11.79 -8.05 -6.45
C LEU A 260 12.22 -6.84 -7.26
N LYS A 261 11.26 -6.14 -7.86
CA LYS A 261 11.46 -4.90 -8.60
C LYS A 261 10.85 -3.73 -7.84
N LEU A 262 11.56 -2.60 -7.84
CA LEU A 262 11.00 -1.30 -7.52
C LEU A 262 10.67 -0.57 -8.82
N ILE A 263 9.41 -0.24 -9.02
CA ILE A 263 8.93 0.46 -10.21
C ILE A 263 8.59 1.90 -9.80
N LYS A 264 9.33 2.87 -10.34
CA LYS A 264 9.17 4.28 -9.97
C LYS A 264 7.85 4.84 -10.50
N LYS A 265 7.49 6.03 -10.00
CA LYS A 265 6.25 6.73 -10.38
C LYS A 265 6.05 6.89 -11.90
N SER A 266 7.14 7.06 -12.64
CA SER A 266 7.14 7.30 -14.09
C SER A 266 7.34 6.04 -14.93
N GLU A 267 7.38 4.85 -14.31
CA GLU A 267 7.73 3.59 -14.97
C GLU A 267 6.57 2.60 -14.95
N GLY A 268 6.52 1.68 -15.92
CA GLY A 268 5.67 0.49 -15.87
C GLY A 268 4.16 0.72 -15.78
N ARG A 269 3.66 1.90 -16.20
CA ARG A 269 2.24 2.24 -16.07
C ARG A 269 1.37 1.61 -17.16
N ASP A 270 0.28 1.01 -16.72
CA ASP A 270 -0.75 0.38 -17.55
C ASP A 270 -2.16 0.70 -17.01
N PHE A 271 -3.16 -0.14 -17.30
CA PHE A 271 -4.53 0.04 -16.84
C PHE A 271 -4.80 -0.49 -15.42
N ASP A 272 -3.98 -1.40 -14.92
CA ASP A 272 -4.13 -2.04 -13.61
C ASP A 272 -3.41 -1.29 -12.49
N ASN A 273 -2.31 -0.60 -12.84
CA ASN A 273 -1.46 0.13 -11.88
C ASN A 273 -1.49 1.66 -12.08
N ARG A 274 -2.68 2.20 -12.42
CA ARG A 274 -2.94 3.64 -12.58
C ARG A 274 -2.95 4.43 -11.27
N HIS A 275 -1.82 4.46 -10.58
CA HIS A 275 -1.63 5.29 -9.40
C HIS A 275 -0.33 6.11 -9.47
N SER A 276 -0.31 7.23 -8.75
CA SER A 276 0.72 8.27 -8.82
C SER A 276 1.95 8.00 -7.95
N TYR A 277 2.14 6.78 -7.48
CA TYR A 277 3.18 6.44 -6.50
C TYR A 277 4.04 5.27 -6.97
N PRO A 278 5.31 5.15 -6.55
CA PRO A 278 6.07 3.92 -6.74
C PRO A 278 5.32 2.68 -6.22
N TYR A 279 5.61 1.53 -6.80
CA TYR A 279 5.11 0.24 -6.32
C TYR A 279 6.19 -0.83 -6.43
N LEU A 280 5.95 -1.93 -5.74
CA LEU A 280 6.80 -3.10 -5.76
C LEU A 280 6.14 -4.20 -6.57
N CYS A 281 6.95 -4.91 -7.34
CA CYS A 281 6.56 -6.10 -8.07
C CYS A 281 7.39 -7.27 -7.55
N VAL A 282 6.73 -8.31 -7.06
CA VAL A 282 7.36 -9.54 -6.58
C VAL A 282 6.98 -10.68 -7.51
N GLN A 283 7.97 -11.30 -8.13
CA GLN A 283 7.82 -12.48 -8.98
C GLN A 283 8.39 -13.72 -8.29
N VAL A 284 7.61 -14.79 -8.22
CA VAL A 284 8.08 -16.07 -7.67
C VAL A 284 9.03 -16.74 -8.64
N ARG A 285 10.12 -17.30 -8.12
CA ARG A 285 11.17 -18.01 -8.85
C ARG A 285 11.27 -19.47 -8.46
N TYR A 286 10.87 -19.88 -7.27
CA TYR A 286 11.00 -21.26 -6.81
C TYR A 286 9.72 -21.74 -6.15
N ASP A 287 9.29 -22.95 -6.52
CA ASP A 287 8.15 -23.63 -5.90
C ASP A 287 8.66 -24.72 -4.96
N TRP A 288 8.33 -24.60 -3.67
CA TRP A 288 8.73 -25.57 -2.65
C TRP A 288 8.07 -26.94 -2.82
N GLU A 289 6.86 -26.98 -3.38
CA GLU A 289 6.11 -28.23 -3.52
C GLU A 289 6.73 -29.09 -4.64
N THR A 290 6.98 -28.48 -5.79
CA THR A 290 7.56 -29.16 -6.96
C THR A 290 9.08 -29.17 -6.97
N LYS A 291 9.72 -28.38 -6.10
CA LYS A 291 11.18 -28.14 -6.04
C LYS A 291 11.77 -27.62 -7.35
N GLN A 292 10.96 -26.94 -8.15
CA GLN A 292 11.33 -26.46 -9.47
C GLN A 292 11.31 -24.94 -9.56
N LYS A 293 12.03 -24.43 -10.56
CA LYS A 293 12.01 -23.01 -10.88
C LYS A 293 10.67 -22.66 -11.53
N VAL A 294 10.04 -21.59 -11.04
CA VAL A 294 8.77 -21.09 -11.57
C VAL A 294 9.04 -20.27 -12.82
N HIS A 295 8.49 -20.73 -13.94
CA HIS A 295 8.54 -20.09 -15.24
C HIS A 295 7.14 -19.91 -15.77
N TYR A 296 6.96 -18.88 -16.61
CA TYR A 296 5.77 -18.78 -17.43
C TYR A 296 5.69 -20.01 -18.36
N SER A 297 4.50 -20.56 -18.50
CA SER A 297 4.18 -21.50 -19.58
C SER A 297 2.79 -21.19 -20.12
N TRP A 298 2.61 -21.37 -21.42
CA TRP A 298 1.34 -21.09 -22.07
C TRP A 298 0.22 -21.98 -21.53
N SER A 299 0.50 -23.26 -21.27
CA SER A 299 -0.46 -24.20 -20.70
C SER A 299 -0.98 -23.77 -19.33
N GLN A 300 -0.09 -23.27 -18.46
CA GLN A 300 -0.50 -22.73 -17.15
C GLN A 300 -1.26 -21.42 -17.27
N ALA A 301 -0.90 -20.55 -18.22
CA ALA A 301 -1.56 -19.26 -18.39
C ALA A 301 -2.95 -19.38 -19.01
N PHE A 302 -3.14 -20.25 -20.00
CA PHE A 302 -4.37 -20.33 -20.79
C PHE A 302 -5.26 -21.52 -20.46
N GLY A 303 -4.68 -22.62 -19.99
CA GLY A 303 -5.38 -23.88 -19.75
C GLY A 303 -5.73 -24.17 -18.29
N ASN A 304 -5.34 -23.29 -17.36
CA ASN A 304 -5.31 -23.64 -15.95
C ASN A 304 -6.12 -22.67 -15.08
N PHE A 305 -7.32 -22.27 -15.51
CA PHE A 305 -8.31 -21.55 -14.72
C PHE A 305 -9.72 -21.84 -15.26
N HIS A 306 -10.74 -21.80 -14.41
CA HIS A 306 -12.13 -22.01 -14.82
C HIS A 306 -12.72 -20.72 -15.38
N ARG A 307 -13.49 -20.85 -16.46
CA ARG A 307 -14.33 -19.79 -17.06
C ARG A 307 -15.79 -20.20 -16.87
N TRP A 308 -16.64 -19.27 -16.47
CA TRP A 308 -18.07 -19.52 -16.22
C TRP A 308 -18.95 -19.02 -17.36
#